data_AF-A0ABD0REL2-F1
#
_entry.id   AF-A0ABD0REL2-F1
#
_cell.length_a   1.000
_cell.length_b   1.000
_cell.length_c   1.000
_cell.angle_alpha   90.00
_cell.angle_beta   90.00
_cell.angle_gamma   90.00
#
_symmetry.space_group_name_H-M   'P 1'
#
loop_
_entity.id
_entity.type
_entity.pdbx_description
1 polymer ?
#
loop_
_entity_poly.entity_id
_entity_poly.type
_entity_poly.pdbx_seq_one_letter_code
_entity_poly.pdbx_strand_id
1 'polypeptide(L)' 'IKSAWAGNDSVVLLSKVGPQKLFYEDILQVSPGKELEIINAYLTQKVRQHNLTSPEKAFHMDTFAITAMWNGKYQGLK' A
#
# COMPACT_ATOMS: atom_id res chain seq x y z
N ILE A 1 -17.32 1.22 2.86
CA ILE A 1 -16.89 2.20 1.82
C ILE A 1 -17.78 3.45 1.83
N LYS A 2 -19.11 3.35 1.68
CA LYS A 2 -19.98 4.55 1.76
C LYS A 2 -19.91 5.27 3.10
N SER A 3 -19.82 4.51 4.21
CA SER A 3 -19.51 5.09 5.53
C SER A 3 -18.12 5.72 5.54
N ALA A 4 -17.10 5.02 5.01
CA ALA A 4 -15.71 5.51 4.82
C ALA A 4 -15.70 6.94 4.26
N TRP A 5 -16.49 7.15 3.23
CA TRP A 5 -16.64 8.42 2.53
C TRP A 5 -17.45 9.50 3.25
N ALA A 6 -18.11 9.17 4.37
CA ALA A 6 -18.89 10.11 5.17
C ALA A 6 -18.05 10.90 6.20
N GLY A 7 -16.77 10.57 6.39
CA GLY A 7 -15.80 11.45 7.06
C GLY A 7 -15.84 11.56 8.59
N ASN A 8 -16.66 10.77 9.30
CA ASN A 8 -16.83 10.94 10.75
C ASN A 8 -15.70 10.39 11.64
N ASP A 9 -14.87 9.45 11.18
CA ASP A 9 -13.89 8.75 12.03
C ASP A 9 -12.57 8.44 11.28
N SER A 10 -11.75 9.46 10.99
CA SER A 10 -10.52 9.32 10.19
C SER A 10 -9.47 8.36 10.77
N VAL A 11 -9.39 8.27 12.10
CA VAL A 11 -8.31 7.55 12.85
C VAL A 11 -8.64 6.06 13.06
N VAL A 12 -9.77 5.57 12.56
CA VAL A 12 -10.14 4.15 12.73
C VAL A 12 -9.27 3.26 11.85
N LEU A 13 -8.47 2.39 12.49
CA LEU A 13 -7.70 1.35 11.81
C LEU A 13 -8.68 0.31 11.24
N LEU A 14 -8.71 0.19 9.92
CA LEU A 14 -9.55 -0.77 9.21
C LEU A 14 -8.84 -2.10 8.96
N SER A 15 -7.54 -2.07 8.64
CA SER A 15 -6.80 -3.28 8.33
C SER A 15 -5.29 -3.08 8.46
N LYS A 16 -4.55 -4.20 8.45
CA LYS A 16 -3.10 -4.22 8.37
C LYS A 16 -2.67 -5.16 7.24
N VAL A 17 -1.93 -4.63 6.26
CA VAL A 17 -1.38 -5.40 5.15
C VAL A 17 0.14 -5.28 5.21
N GLY A 18 0.83 -6.37 5.57
CA GLY A 18 2.27 -6.32 5.80
C GLY A 18 2.65 -5.27 6.85
N PRO A 19 3.59 -4.35 6.56
CA PRO A 19 3.94 -3.25 7.46
C PRO A 19 2.94 -2.08 7.41
N GLN A 20 2.07 -2.01 6.39
CA GLN A 20 1.13 -0.90 6.22
C GLN A 20 -0.11 -1.07 7.10
N LYS A 21 -0.48 0.00 7.81
CA LYS A 21 -1.76 0.17 8.50
C LYS A 21 -2.69 0.93 7.57
N LEU A 22 -3.91 0.46 7.40
CA LEU A 22 -4.95 1.10 6.59
C LEU A 22 -6.01 1.68 7.51
N PHE A 23 -6.11 2.99 7.52
CA PHE A 23 -7.09 3.76 8.27
C PHE A 23 -8.27 4.16 7.39
N TYR A 24 -9.26 4.79 8.00
CA TYR A 24 -10.43 5.31 7.29
C TYR A 24 -10.07 6.39 6.27
N GLU A 25 -9.15 7.29 6.66
CA GLU A 25 -8.64 8.36 5.79
C GLU A 25 -7.96 7.83 4.53
N ASP A 26 -7.25 6.70 4.63
CA ASP A 26 -6.61 6.05 3.49
C ASP A 26 -7.65 5.60 2.45
N ILE A 27 -8.86 5.22 2.88
CA ILE A 27 -9.95 4.82 1.99
C ILE A 27 -10.67 6.05 1.40
N LEU A 28 -10.68 7.19 2.10
CA LEU A 28 -11.17 8.46 1.55
C LEU A 28 -10.35 8.88 0.34
N GLN A 29 -9.04 8.67 0.39
CA GLN A 29 -8.12 9.01 -0.70
C GLN A 29 -8.29 8.16 -1.97
N VAL A 30 -9.05 7.05 -1.92
CA VAL A 30 -9.40 6.26 -3.13
C VAL A 30 -10.53 6.91 -3.94
N SER A 31 -11.12 7.99 -3.43
CA SER A 31 -12.20 8.69 -4.13
C SER A 31 -11.71 9.32 -5.44
N PRO A 32 -12.58 9.45 -6.47
CA PRO A 32 -12.21 10.10 -7.73
C PRO A 32 -11.60 11.49 -7.52
N GLY A 33 -10.48 11.77 -8.20
CA GLY A 33 -9.79 13.06 -8.14
C GLY A 33 -8.89 13.28 -6.92
N LYS A 34 -8.62 12.24 -6.12
CA LYS A 34 -7.65 12.26 -5.03
C LYS A 34 -6.38 11.50 -5.39
N GLU A 35 -5.26 11.92 -4.81
CA GLU A 35 -4.00 11.20 -4.90
C GLU A 35 -4.06 9.92 -4.06
N LEU A 36 -3.42 8.85 -4.54
CA LEU A 36 -3.55 7.52 -3.97
C LEU A 36 -2.32 7.16 -3.12
N GLU A 37 -2.48 7.10 -1.80
CA GLU A 37 -1.38 6.72 -0.88
C GLU A 37 -1.32 5.21 -0.53
N ILE A 38 -2.39 4.45 -0.82
CA ILE A 38 -2.50 3.02 -0.43
C ILE A 38 -1.82 2.01 -1.36
N ILE A 39 -1.07 2.49 -2.36
CA ILE A 39 -0.52 1.65 -3.44
C ILE A 39 0.41 0.54 -2.92
N ASN A 40 1.22 0.83 -1.89
CA ASN A 40 2.16 -0.13 -1.30
C ASN A 40 1.43 -1.32 -0.64
N ALA A 41 0.30 -1.07 0.03
CA ALA A 41 -0.50 -2.11 0.65
C ALA A 41 -1.17 -2.99 -0.42
N TYR A 42 -1.68 -2.37 -1.48
CA TYR A 42 -2.28 -3.09 -2.61
C TYR A 42 -1.28 -4.01 -3.32
N LEU A 43 -0.09 -3.49 -3.66
CA LEU A 43 0.94 -4.28 -4.34
C LEU A 43 1.46 -5.42 -3.44
N THR A 44 1.63 -5.18 -2.14
CA THR A 44 1.96 -6.23 -1.16
C THR A 44 0.93 -7.37 -1.19
N GLN A 45 -0.36 -7.03 -1.21
CA GLN A 45 -1.42 -8.04 -1.28
C GLN A 45 -1.40 -8.80 -2.61
N LYS A 46 -1.14 -8.13 -3.74
CA LYS A 46 -1.04 -8.75 -5.07
C LYS A 46 0.13 -9.72 -5.16
N VAL A 47 1.30 -9.35 -4.66
CA VAL A 47 2.47 -10.23 -4.61
C VAL A 47 2.20 -11.45 -3.72
N ARG A 48 1.57 -11.25 -2.55
CA ARG A 48 1.16 -12.37 -1.69
C ARG A 48 0.24 -13.35 -2.42
N GLN A 49 -0.78 -12.83 -3.11
CA GLN A 49 -1.70 -13.66 -3.89
C GLN A 49 -1.00 -14.42 -5.02
N HIS A 50 -0.08 -13.77 -5.73
CA HIS A 50 0.70 -14.41 -6.78
C HIS A 50 1.59 -15.53 -6.24
N ASN A 51 2.22 -15.30 -5.09
CA ASN A 51 3.12 -16.28 -4.48
C ASN A 51 2.38 -17.46 -3.82
N LEU A 52 1.05 -17.41 -3.64
CA LEU A 52 0.27 -18.58 -3.18
C LEU A 52 0.26 -19.70 -4.22
N THR A 53 0.25 -19.37 -5.50
CA THR A 53 0.23 -20.35 -6.62
C THR A 53 1.60 -20.60 -7.22
N SER A 54 2.57 -19.72 -6.97
CA SER A 54 3.96 -19.86 -7.41
C SER A 54 4.90 -19.20 -6.40
N PRO A 55 5.37 -19.96 -5.39
CA PRO A 55 6.20 -19.41 -4.33
C PRO A 55 7.40 -18.63 -4.87
N GLU A 56 7.67 -17.47 -4.28
CA GLU A 56 8.87 -16.65 -4.47
C GLU A 56 9.13 -16.11 -5.89
N LYS A 57 8.14 -16.15 -6.79
CA LYS A 57 8.31 -15.59 -8.15
C LYS A 57 8.19 -14.07 -8.22
N ALA A 58 7.60 -13.44 -7.21
CA ALA A 58 7.45 -12.00 -7.15
C ALA A 58 7.84 -11.45 -5.77
N PHE A 59 8.42 -10.25 -5.75
CA PHE A 59 8.59 -9.46 -4.53
C PHE A 59 8.09 -8.04 -4.77
N HIS A 60 7.63 -7.38 -3.71
CA HIS A 60 7.21 -5.98 -3.75
C HIS A 60 8.33 -5.10 -3.21
N MET A 61 8.72 -4.09 -3.98
CA MET A 61 9.57 -2.98 -3.53
C MET A 61 8.68 -1.78 -3.25
N ASP A 62 8.82 -1.19 -2.06
CA ASP A 62 7.99 -0.04 -1.70
C ASP A 62 8.33 1.22 -2.53
N THR A 63 7.37 2.13 -2.65
CA THR A 63 7.52 3.34 -3.47
C THR A 63 8.64 4.26 -3.02
N PHE A 64 8.99 4.29 -1.73
CA PHE A 64 10.12 5.08 -1.23
C PHE A 64 11.45 4.44 -1.59
N ALA A 65 11.55 3.11 -1.57
CA ALA A 65 12.71 2.36 -2.05
C ALA A 65 12.91 2.56 -3.56
N ILE A 66 11.83 2.54 -4.36
CA ILE A 66 11.90 2.87 -5.79
C ILE A 66 12.40 4.32 -5.99
N THR A 67 11.88 5.27 -5.20
CA THR A 67 12.31 6.68 -5.26
C THR A 67 13.77 6.85 -4.86
N ALA A 68 14.21 6.16 -3.80
CA ALA A 68 15.60 6.15 -3.37
C ALA A 68 16.50 5.53 -4.44
N MET A 69 16.05 4.49 -5.13
CA MET A 69 16.78 3.82 -6.21
C MET A 69 16.95 4.76 -7.39
N TRP A 70 15.87 5.43 -7.81
CA TRP A 70 15.91 6.45 -8.84
C TRP A 70 16.90 7.58 -8.53
N ASN A 71 16.94 8.01 -7.27
CA ASN A 71 17.84 9.06 -6.81
C ASN A 71 19.28 8.58 -6.48
N GLY A 72 19.63 7.32 -6.77
CA GLY A 72 20.95 6.75 -6.49
C GLY A 72 21.29 6.62 -4.99
N LYS A 73 20.29 6.70 -4.11
CA LYS A 73 20.43 6.63 -2.65
C LYS A 73 20.08 5.26 -2.06
N TYR A 74 19.59 4.34 -2.88
CA TYR A 74 19.20 3.00 -2.44
C TYR A 74 20.44 2.15 -2.13
N GLN A 75 20.51 1.63 -0.91
CA GLN A 75 21.65 0.81 -0.44
C GLN A 75 21.52 -0.69 -0.76
N GLY A 76 20.58 -1.06 -1.65
CA GLY A 76 20.49 -2.38 -2.26
C GLY A 76 19.34 -3.27 -1.75
N LEU A 77 19.03 -4.27 -2.59
CA LEU A 77 18.30 -5.48 -2.24
C LEU A 77 19.33 -6.44 -1.62
N LYS A 78 19.49 -6.41 -0.30
CA LYS A 78 20.29 -7.45 0.37
C LYS A 78 19.52 -8.75 0.42
#